data_AF-A0A8B9GZN0-F1
#
_entry.id   AF-A0A8B9GZN0-F1
#
_cell.length_a   1.000
_cell.length_b   1.000
_cell.length_c   1.000
_cell.angle_alpha   90.00
_cell.angle_beta   90.00
_cell.angle_gamma   90.00
#
_symmetry.space_group_name_H-M   'P 1'
#
loop_
_entity.id
_entity.type
_entity.pdbx_description
1 polymer ?
#
loop_
_entity_poly.entity_id
_entity_poly.type
_entity_poly.pdbx_seq_one_letter_code
_entity_poly.pdbx_strand_id
1 'polypeptide(L)'
;MGKKGQFFYAVRKGHNPGVYHTWDECKFQVEKFPRAQYKKFASEEDAWAFVGNKAPELPSTTTTATEGSDDTQVSTSVPVVAKRPIEDDIDDQSRLKRFKQFKEPAQPKTSSSASTNGFTYMGDAVVVYTDGCCSRNGKTGARAGIGVYWGPDHPLNVAERLPGRQTNQRAELQAACKALEQARDMDFKKIVLYTDSKFTINGITSWVKKWKTNGWKLNTGGEVVNKDDFQKLDRLNGELEVVWLHIAGHAGFKGNEEADRLSREGAAMAEC
;
A
#
# COMPACT_ATOMS: atom_id res chain seq x y z
N MET A 1 23.99 -17.45 11.92
CA MET A 1 22.56 -17.69 11.61
C MET A 1 21.73 -16.65 12.34
N GLY A 2 21.41 -15.52 11.67
CA GLY A 2 20.57 -14.48 12.26
C GLY A 2 19.12 -14.92 12.29
N LYS A 3 18.46 -14.85 13.44
CA LYS A 3 17.03 -15.15 13.58
C LYS A 3 16.25 -14.19 12.67
N LYS A 4 15.44 -14.73 11.74
CA LYS A 4 14.51 -13.94 10.93
C LYS A 4 13.67 -13.07 11.88
N GLY A 5 13.62 -11.76 11.64
CA GLY A 5 12.75 -10.86 12.38
C GLY A 5 11.31 -11.33 12.24
N GLN A 6 10.73 -11.85 13.32
CA GLN A 6 9.34 -12.27 13.36
C GLN A 6 8.48 -11.01 13.44
N PHE A 7 7.50 -10.90 12.56
CA PHE A 7 6.54 -9.80 12.56
C PHE A 7 5.18 -10.30 13.02
N PHE A 8 4.43 -9.41 13.64
CA PHE A 8 3.11 -9.67 14.15
C PHE A 8 2.10 -8.81 13.42
N TYR A 9 1.01 -9.40 12.98
CA TYR A 9 -0.05 -8.72 12.25
C TYR A 9 -1.28 -8.67 13.15
N ALA A 10 -1.62 -7.48 13.62
CA ALA A 10 -2.77 -7.28 14.48
C ALA A 10 -3.99 -6.89 13.65
N VAL A 11 -5.12 -7.53 13.91
CA VAL A 11 -6.43 -7.21 13.35
C VAL A 11 -7.32 -6.73 14.50
N ARG A 12 -7.64 -5.43 14.49
CA ARG A 12 -8.57 -4.81 15.45
C ARG A 12 -10.02 -4.96 15.00
N LYS A 13 -10.25 -4.93 13.68
CA LYS A 13 -11.58 -5.13 13.07
C LYS A 13 -11.43 -6.00 11.83
N GLY A 14 -12.05 -7.17 11.85
CA GLY A 14 -11.97 -8.21 10.81
C GLY A 14 -12.89 -9.38 11.15
N HIS A 15 -12.83 -10.45 10.36
CA HIS A 15 -13.60 -11.69 10.60
C HIS A 15 -13.30 -12.29 11.98
N ASN A 16 -12.03 -12.30 12.39
CA ASN A 16 -11.61 -12.62 13.75
C ASN A 16 -10.54 -11.60 14.21
N PRO A 17 -10.82 -10.73 15.19
CA PRO A 17 -9.82 -9.84 15.76
C PRO A 17 -8.76 -10.60 16.57
N GLY A 18 -7.48 -10.26 16.41
CA GLY A 18 -6.38 -10.97 17.06
C GLY A 18 -5.01 -10.62 16.46
N VAL A 19 -3.97 -11.25 16.98
CA VAL A 19 -2.60 -11.12 16.47
C VAL A 19 -2.22 -12.40 15.72
N TYR A 20 -1.62 -12.24 14.54
CA TYR A 20 -1.21 -13.32 13.64
C TYR A 20 0.29 -13.25 13.36
N HIS A 21 0.93 -14.41 13.17
CA HIS A 21 2.39 -14.48 12.96
C HIS A 21 2.76 -14.46 11.47
N THR A 22 1.77 -14.62 10.60
CA THR A 22 1.93 -14.54 9.15
C THR A 22 0.95 -13.57 8.53
N TRP A 23 1.33 -13.01 7.38
CA TRP A 23 0.44 -12.14 6.64
C TRP A 23 -0.75 -12.90 6.06
N ASP A 24 -0.56 -14.15 5.63
CA ASP A 24 -1.64 -14.94 5.01
C ASP A 24 -2.79 -15.18 5.99
N GLU A 25 -2.47 -15.43 7.27
CA GLU A 25 -3.46 -15.53 8.35
C GLU A 25 -4.19 -14.20 8.59
N CYS A 26 -3.46 -13.09 8.70
CA CYS A 26 -4.06 -11.76 8.88
C CYS A 26 -4.94 -11.36 7.68
N LYS A 27 -4.45 -11.64 6.47
CA LYS A 27 -5.14 -11.35 5.20
C LYS A 27 -6.50 -12.02 5.19
N PHE A 28 -6.59 -13.29 5.56
CA PHE A 28 -7.87 -14.01 5.64
C PHE A 28 -8.89 -13.30 6.55
N GLN A 29 -8.43 -12.64 7.61
CA GLN A 29 -9.32 -11.94 8.55
C GLN A 29 -9.78 -10.57 8.06
N VAL A 30 -9.07 -9.94 7.13
CA VAL A 30 -9.38 -8.56 6.69
C VAL A 30 -9.90 -8.52 5.26
N GLU A 31 -9.65 -9.57 4.48
CA GLU A 31 -10.06 -9.66 3.09
C GLU A 31 -11.59 -9.71 2.98
N LYS A 32 -12.12 -8.81 2.14
CA LYS A 32 -13.57 -8.60 1.91
C LYS A 32 -14.38 -8.26 3.17
N PHE A 33 -13.72 -7.89 4.28
CA PHE A 33 -14.39 -7.45 5.50
C PHE A 33 -14.61 -5.92 5.47
N PRO A 34 -15.84 -5.42 5.63
CA PRO A 34 -16.12 -4.00 5.55
C PRO A 34 -15.46 -3.22 6.70
N ARG A 35 -14.67 -2.19 6.34
CA ARG A 35 -13.96 -1.32 7.28
C ARG A 35 -12.99 -2.09 8.19
N ALA A 36 -12.29 -3.07 7.64
CA ALA A 36 -11.25 -3.79 8.37
C ALA A 36 -10.16 -2.84 8.91
N GLN A 37 -9.70 -3.09 10.13
CA GLN A 37 -8.62 -2.33 10.78
C GLN A 37 -7.53 -3.31 11.18
N TYR A 38 -6.37 -3.20 10.57
CA TYR A 38 -5.23 -4.05 10.85
C TYR A 38 -3.92 -3.28 10.71
N LYS A 39 -2.87 -3.75 11.37
CA LYS A 39 -1.55 -3.13 11.35
C LYS A 39 -0.47 -4.17 11.65
N LYS A 40 0.74 -3.94 11.10
CA LYS A 40 1.91 -4.79 11.32
C LYS A 40 2.81 -4.19 12.40
N PHE A 41 3.34 -5.04 13.27
CA PHE A 41 4.19 -4.70 14.41
C PHE A 41 5.46 -5.56 14.43
N ALA A 42 6.50 -5.02 15.04
CA ALA A 42 7.75 -5.73 15.29
C ALA A 42 7.74 -6.49 16.64
N SER A 43 6.84 -6.11 17.55
CA SER A 43 6.61 -6.75 18.84
C SER A 43 5.19 -7.31 18.92
N GLU A 44 5.05 -8.49 19.52
CA GLU A 44 3.74 -9.11 19.77
C GLU A 44 2.91 -8.28 20.77
N GLU A 45 3.58 -7.69 21.75
CA GLU A 45 2.93 -6.85 22.77
C GLU A 45 2.29 -5.62 22.15
N ASP A 46 2.99 -4.94 21.23
CA ASP A 46 2.46 -3.79 20.50
C ASP A 46 1.30 -4.20 19.58
N ALA A 47 1.35 -5.42 19.03
CA ALA A 47 0.29 -5.97 18.21
C ALA A 47 -1.00 -6.18 19.03
N TRP A 48 -0.89 -6.78 20.22
CA TRP A 48 -2.03 -6.96 21.13
C TRP A 48 -2.58 -5.63 21.66
N ALA A 49 -1.70 -4.67 21.95
CA ALA A 49 -2.11 -3.32 22.35
C ALA A 49 -2.96 -2.63 21.26
N PHE A 50 -2.69 -2.91 19.98
CA PHE A 50 -3.48 -2.39 18.87
C PHE A 50 -4.85 -3.06 18.72
N VAL A 51 -4.97 -4.37 18.99
CA VAL A 51 -6.26 -5.10 18.93
C VAL A 51 -7.21 -4.58 20.02
N GLY A 52 -6.68 -4.14 21.16
CA GLY A 52 -7.46 -3.63 22.28
C GLY A 52 -8.04 -4.71 23.19
N ASN A 53 -7.70 -5.99 22.94
CA ASN A 53 -7.95 -7.12 23.83
C ASN A 53 -6.59 -7.64 24.33
N LYS A 54 -6.51 -7.98 25.63
CA LYS A 54 -5.34 -8.62 26.23
C LYS A 54 -5.17 -10.01 25.60
N ALA A 55 -3.93 -10.44 25.35
CA ALA A 55 -3.62 -11.77 24.86
C ALA A 55 -4.30 -12.85 25.75
N PRO A 56 -4.77 -13.98 25.20
CA PRO A 56 -5.17 -15.11 26.03
C PRO A 56 -3.93 -15.62 26.78
N GLU A 57 -3.89 -15.45 28.10
CA GLU A 57 -2.88 -16.08 28.94
C GLU A 57 -3.06 -17.60 28.83
N LEU A 58 -2.09 -18.30 28.22
CA LEU A 58 -2.04 -19.76 28.22
C LEU A 58 -1.25 -20.28 29.44
N PRO A 59 -1.67 -21.41 30.02
CA PRO A 59 -1.48 -21.71 31.43
C PRO A 59 -0.18 -22.47 31.71
N SER A 60 0.49 -22.10 32.81
CA SER A 60 1.46 -22.96 33.47
C SER A 60 0.71 -23.89 34.44
N THR A 61 1.02 -25.17 34.35
CA THR A 61 0.54 -26.29 35.16
C THR A 61 0.52 -26.02 36.66
N THR A 62 -0.61 -26.27 37.34
CA THR A 62 -0.71 -27.01 38.62
C THR A 62 -2.17 -27.38 38.91
N THR A 63 -2.36 -28.66 39.21
CA THR A 63 -3.51 -29.41 39.72
C THR A 63 -4.37 -28.72 40.80
N THR A 64 -5.70 -28.68 40.64
CA THR A 64 -6.67 -29.25 41.60
C THR A 64 -8.11 -29.26 41.04
N ALA A 65 -8.82 -30.34 41.35
CA ALA A 65 -10.19 -30.65 40.95
C ALA A 65 -11.24 -29.81 41.69
N THR A 66 -12.40 -29.55 41.08
CA THR A 66 -13.75 -29.82 41.63
C THR A 66 -14.87 -29.53 40.62
N GLU A 67 -16.01 -30.19 40.84
CA GLU A 67 -17.13 -30.51 39.96
C GLU A 67 -18.29 -29.49 39.98
N GLY A 68 -19.28 -29.68 39.08
CA GLY A 68 -20.68 -29.19 39.16
C GLY A 68 -21.05 -28.16 38.08
N SER A 69 -21.78 -28.47 37.00
CA SER A 69 -23.19 -28.91 36.81
C SER A 69 -24.18 -27.78 36.52
N ASP A 70 -25.06 -28.06 35.55
CA ASP A 70 -26.39 -27.49 35.24
C ASP A 70 -26.59 -26.31 34.25
N ASP A 71 -26.91 -26.72 33.00
CA ASP A 71 -28.25 -26.79 32.37
C ASP A 71 -29.06 -25.53 31.95
N THR A 72 -29.82 -25.73 30.85
CA THR A 72 -31.06 -25.03 30.40
C THR A 72 -30.89 -23.70 29.61
N GLN A 73 -31.61 -23.35 28.54
CA GLN A 73 -32.29 -23.95 27.38
C GLN A 73 -32.94 -22.76 26.59
N VAL A 74 -33.07 -22.89 25.25
CA VAL A 74 -34.23 -22.40 24.43
C VAL A 74 -34.33 -20.85 24.22
N SER A 75 -34.75 -20.19 23.11
CA SER A 75 -35.57 -20.50 21.94
C SER A 75 -35.40 -19.44 20.82
N THR A 76 -35.54 -19.90 19.57
CA THR A 76 -36.27 -19.33 18.40
C THR A 76 -36.29 -17.82 18.10
N SER A 77 -35.93 -17.42 16.87
CA SER A 77 -36.89 -17.22 15.75
C SER A 77 -36.28 -16.42 14.59
N VAL A 78 -36.69 -16.78 13.37
CA VAL A 78 -36.37 -16.15 12.06
C VAL A 78 -37.69 -15.58 11.51
N PRO A 79 -37.67 -14.46 10.75
CA PRO A 79 -38.18 -14.48 9.37
C PRO A 79 -37.24 -13.67 8.42
N VAL A 80 -36.85 -14.16 7.23
CA VAL A 80 -37.55 -14.22 5.91
C VAL A 80 -37.70 -12.85 5.19
N VAL A 81 -36.84 -12.66 4.17
CA VAL A 81 -37.06 -12.18 2.78
C VAL A 81 -37.76 -10.84 2.50
N ALA A 82 -37.09 -9.93 1.75
CA ALA A 82 -37.58 -9.37 0.47
C ALA A 82 -36.55 -8.53 -0.33
N LYS A 83 -36.78 -8.50 -1.65
CA LYS A 83 -35.99 -8.07 -2.82
C LYS A 83 -35.81 -6.54 -3.01
N ARG A 84 -34.64 -6.15 -3.60
CA ARG A 84 -34.31 -5.21 -4.75
C ARG A 84 -35.03 -3.83 -4.87
N PRO A 85 -34.62 -2.86 -5.75
CA PRO A 85 -33.36 -2.53 -6.44
C PRO A 85 -32.96 -1.00 -6.40
N ILE A 86 -31.79 -0.72 -6.99
CA ILE A 86 -31.29 0.48 -7.74
C ILE A 86 -32.24 1.69 -7.90
N GLU A 87 -31.76 2.90 -7.55
CA GLU A 87 -32.00 4.15 -8.29
C GLU A 87 -30.76 5.09 -8.23
N ASP A 88 -30.58 5.80 -9.32
CA ASP A 88 -29.52 6.76 -9.68
C ASP A 88 -29.71 8.15 -9.04
N ASP A 89 -28.67 8.98 -9.24
CA ASP A 89 -28.73 10.42 -9.53
C ASP A 89 -28.48 11.50 -8.44
N ILE A 90 -27.41 12.27 -8.75
CA ILE A 90 -27.25 13.74 -8.78
C ILE A 90 -26.93 14.52 -7.48
N ASP A 91 -25.72 15.09 -7.50
CA ASP A 91 -25.29 16.47 -7.17
C ASP A 91 -26.16 17.32 -6.23
N ASP A 92 -25.58 17.79 -5.12
CA ASP A 92 -25.66 19.21 -4.75
C ASP A 92 -24.58 19.60 -3.73
N GLN A 93 -24.02 20.77 -3.97
CA GLN A 93 -23.04 21.46 -3.17
C GLN A 93 -23.63 22.03 -1.88
N SER A 94 -22.71 22.40 -0.98
CA SER A 94 -22.88 23.38 0.09
C SER A 94 -23.48 22.88 1.42
N ARG A 95 -22.60 22.69 2.40
CA ARG A 95 -22.75 23.35 3.71
C ARG A 95 -21.48 23.31 4.54
N LEU A 96 -20.82 24.46 4.60
CA LEU A 96 -19.87 24.83 5.63
C LEU A 96 -20.53 24.76 7.01
N LYS A 97 -20.00 23.93 7.91
CA LYS A 97 -20.10 24.15 9.36
C LYS A 97 -18.77 23.85 10.05
N ARG A 98 -18.07 24.95 10.33
CA ARG A 98 -17.16 25.23 11.46
C ARG A 98 -17.10 24.12 12.53
N PHE A 99 -15.97 23.43 12.64
CA PHE A 99 -15.64 22.60 13.80
C PHE A 99 -14.31 23.02 14.42
N LYS A 100 -14.30 22.91 15.74
CA LYS A 100 -13.38 23.53 16.71
C LYS A 100 -11.93 23.08 16.54
N GLN A 101 -11.04 24.03 16.79
CA GLN A 101 -9.61 23.85 17.02
C GLN A 101 -9.38 22.82 18.12
N PHE A 102 -8.92 21.62 17.74
CA PHE A 102 -8.42 20.63 18.69
C PHE A 102 -6.92 20.83 18.86
N LYS A 103 -6.54 21.02 20.12
CA LYS A 103 -5.16 21.08 20.61
C LYS A 103 -4.51 19.71 20.37
N GLU A 104 -3.37 19.73 19.71
CA GLU A 104 -2.54 18.57 19.34
C GLU A 104 -2.22 17.69 20.57
N PRO A 105 -2.58 16.40 20.58
CA PRO A 105 -1.99 15.46 21.53
C PRO A 105 -0.64 15.02 20.98
N ALA A 106 0.40 15.21 21.79
CA ALA A 106 1.78 14.84 21.50
C ALA A 106 1.87 13.41 20.95
N GLN A 107 2.54 13.28 19.79
CA GLN A 107 2.80 11.99 19.17
C GLN A 107 3.62 11.09 20.10
N PRO A 108 3.27 9.79 20.24
CA PRO A 108 4.15 8.83 20.87
C PRO A 108 5.39 8.68 19.99
N LYS A 109 6.56 8.91 20.58
CA LYS A 109 7.88 8.71 19.97
C LYS A 109 8.00 7.25 19.53
N THR A 110 7.68 6.97 18.27
CA THR A 110 8.03 5.70 17.64
C THR A 110 9.55 5.69 17.46
N SER A 111 10.19 4.63 17.93
CA SER A 111 11.63 4.42 17.79
C SER A 111 12.00 4.38 16.31
N SER A 112 12.51 5.51 15.81
CA SER A 112 13.11 5.63 14.50
C SER A 112 14.24 4.60 14.38
N SER A 113 14.05 3.55 13.59
CA SER A 113 15.18 2.74 13.13
C SER A 113 16.12 3.65 12.35
N ALA A 114 17.36 3.76 12.82
CA ALA A 114 18.34 4.75 12.42
C ALA A 114 18.43 5.00 10.90
N SER A 115 18.30 6.27 10.51
CA SER A 115 18.59 6.80 9.18
C SER A 115 20.09 6.69 8.90
N THR A 116 20.57 5.51 8.55
CA THR A 116 21.94 5.36 8.07
C THR A 116 21.94 5.79 6.61
N ASN A 117 22.70 6.84 6.28
CA ASN A 117 22.84 7.40 4.92
C ASN A 117 21.59 8.11 4.35
N GLY A 118 20.65 8.56 5.17
CA GLY A 118 19.50 9.37 4.72
C GLY A 118 18.33 8.57 4.10
N PHE A 119 18.48 7.25 3.95
CA PHE A 119 17.42 6.36 3.49
C PHE A 119 16.50 5.92 4.63
N THR A 120 15.25 5.60 4.27
CA THR A 120 14.31 4.89 5.15
C THR A 120 14.35 3.40 4.86
N TYR A 121 14.26 2.56 5.90
CA TYR A 121 14.31 1.10 5.76
C TYR A 121 13.12 0.41 6.42
N MET A 122 12.71 -0.73 5.87
CA MET A 122 11.78 -1.69 6.46
C MET A 122 12.46 -3.05 6.56
N GLY A 123 13.09 -3.32 7.70
CA GLY A 123 13.99 -4.46 7.83
C GLY A 123 15.30 -4.19 7.08
N ASP A 124 15.66 -5.09 6.16
CA ASP A 124 16.83 -4.97 5.28
C ASP A 124 16.49 -4.38 3.89
N ALA A 125 15.23 -3.97 3.67
CA ALA A 125 14.79 -3.37 2.42
C ALA A 125 14.73 -1.84 2.51
N VAL A 126 15.25 -1.15 1.50
CA VAL A 126 15.13 0.32 1.39
C VAL A 126 13.71 0.70 0.96
N VAL A 127 13.17 1.79 1.49
CA VAL A 127 11.81 2.27 1.20
C VAL A 127 11.87 3.42 0.21
N VAL A 128 10.98 3.38 -0.79
CA VAL A 128 10.77 4.46 -1.75
C VAL A 128 9.29 4.68 -2.00
N TYR A 129 8.91 5.92 -2.28
CA TYR A 129 7.59 6.32 -2.74
C TYR A 129 7.69 6.83 -4.17
N THR A 130 6.76 6.43 -5.01
CA THR A 130 6.71 6.86 -6.41
C THR A 130 5.30 7.27 -6.79
N ASP A 131 5.20 8.33 -7.59
CA ASP A 131 3.95 8.84 -8.14
C ASP A 131 4.18 9.37 -9.56
N GLY A 132 3.17 9.24 -10.40
CA GLY A 132 3.17 9.81 -11.74
C GLY A 132 1.88 10.56 -12.03
N CYS A 133 1.97 11.87 -12.27
CA CYS A 133 0.81 12.66 -12.63
C CYS A 133 0.77 12.99 -14.13
N CYS A 134 -0.44 13.29 -14.63
CA CYS A 134 -0.61 13.89 -15.95
C CYS A 134 -1.74 14.92 -15.93
N SER A 135 -1.37 16.19 -16.05
CA SER A 135 -2.35 17.26 -16.28
C SER A 135 -2.95 17.13 -17.69
N ARG A 136 -4.26 17.38 -17.80
CA ARG A 136 -5.01 17.28 -19.06
C ARG A 136 -4.85 15.90 -19.74
N ASN A 137 -4.75 14.83 -18.96
CA ASN A 137 -4.60 13.46 -19.48
C ASN A 137 -5.65 13.12 -20.55
N GLY A 138 -5.20 12.61 -21.70
CA GLY A 138 -6.05 12.29 -22.85
C GLY A 138 -6.52 13.50 -23.68
N LYS A 139 -6.07 14.71 -23.38
CA LYS A 139 -6.40 15.94 -24.12
C LYS A 139 -5.16 16.60 -24.73
N THR A 140 -5.38 17.55 -25.63
CA THR A 140 -4.28 18.35 -26.19
C THR A 140 -3.61 19.19 -25.09
N GLY A 141 -2.28 19.29 -25.16
CA GLY A 141 -1.48 19.95 -24.13
C GLY A 141 -1.39 19.15 -22.83
N ALA A 142 -1.55 17.83 -22.87
CA ALA A 142 -1.25 16.94 -21.74
C ALA A 142 0.21 17.09 -21.31
N ARG A 143 0.45 17.17 -20.00
CA ARG A 143 1.80 17.26 -19.43
C ARG A 143 1.90 16.33 -18.25
N ALA A 144 2.84 15.40 -18.34
CA ALA A 144 3.08 14.38 -17.34
C ALA A 144 4.45 14.54 -16.70
N GLY A 145 4.53 14.19 -15.42
CA GLY A 145 5.76 14.23 -14.64
C GLY A 145 5.86 13.00 -13.74
N ILE A 146 7.09 12.68 -13.35
CA ILE A 146 7.40 11.57 -12.46
C ILE A 146 7.99 12.11 -11.16
N GLY A 147 7.56 11.51 -10.05
CA GLY A 147 8.04 11.80 -8.71
C GLY A 147 8.63 10.55 -8.07
N VAL A 148 9.84 10.66 -7.54
CA VAL A 148 10.46 9.61 -6.71
C VAL A 148 10.94 10.25 -5.41
N TYR A 149 10.51 9.69 -4.28
CA TYR A 149 10.81 10.19 -2.95
C TYR A 149 11.40 9.09 -2.05
N TRP A 150 12.64 9.30 -1.62
CA TRP A 150 13.41 8.42 -0.75
C TRP A 150 13.42 8.87 0.72
N GLY A 151 13.17 10.15 0.96
CA GLY A 151 13.19 10.76 2.28
C GLY A 151 13.36 12.29 2.22
N PRO A 152 13.25 12.98 3.36
CA PRO A 152 13.40 14.43 3.42
C PRO A 152 14.77 14.86 2.88
N ASP A 153 14.78 15.84 1.97
CA ASP A 153 16.00 16.42 1.37
C ASP A 153 16.99 15.39 0.79
N HIS A 154 16.51 14.21 0.42
CA HIS A 154 17.36 13.14 -0.07
C HIS A 154 17.87 13.45 -1.49
N PRO A 155 19.18 13.31 -1.78
CA PRO A 155 19.76 13.70 -3.07
C PRO A 155 19.26 12.87 -4.26
N LEU A 156 18.65 11.71 -4.01
CA LEU A 156 18.00 10.89 -5.04
C LEU A 156 16.52 11.22 -5.26
N ASN A 157 15.95 12.20 -4.56
CA ASN A 157 14.59 12.63 -4.87
C ASN A 157 14.53 13.22 -6.28
N VAL A 158 13.49 12.86 -7.04
CA VAL A 158 13.36 13.22 -8.45
C VAL A 158 12.02 13.89 -8.70
N ALA A 159 12.07 15.06 -9.33
CA ALA A 159 10.97 15.69 -10.04
C ALA A 159 11.40 15.86 -11.49
N GLU A 160 10.87 15.04 -12.40
CA GLU A 160 11.28 15.04 -13.81
C GLU A 160 10.06 15.12 -14.74
N ARG A 161 10.21 15.85 -15.86
CA ARG A 161 9.22 15.83 -16.93
C ARG A 161 9.25 14.47 -17.60
N LEU A 162 8.09 13.84 -17.79
CA LEU A 162 8.01 12.58 -18.53
C LEU A 162 8.41 12.85 -20.00
N PRO A 163 9.45 12.22 -20.56
CA PRO A 163 9.77 12.38 -21.98
C PRO A 163 8.79 11.59 -22.85
N GLY A 164 8.44 12.04 -24.05
CA GLY A 164 7.62 11.28 -25.02
C GLY A 164 6.11 11.31 -24.74
N ARG A 165 5.41 10.17 -24.81
CA ARG A 165 3.94 10.11 -24.67
C ARG A 165 3.47 10.55 -23.27
N GLN A 166 2.66 11.62 -23.22
CA GLN A 166 2.17 12.24 -21.99
C GLN A 166 0.86 11.58 -21.51
N THR A 167 0.94 10.54 -20.67
CA THR A 167 -0.23 9.91 -20.04
C THR A 167 0.03 9.58 -18.57
N ASN A 168 -1.05 9.54 -17.77
CA ASN A 168 -0.95 9.17 -16.35
C ASN A 168 -0.31 7.79 -16.19
N GLN A 169 -0.85 6.79 -16.88
CA GLN A 169 -0.38 5.40 -16.79
C GLN A 169 1.12 5.25 -17.10
N ARG A 170 1.63 6.02 -18.07
CA ARG A 170 3.05 5.97 -18.41
C ARG A 170 3.90 6.70 -17.38
N ALA A 171 3.42 7.82 -16.83
CA ALA A 171 4.10 8.51 -15.73
C ALA A 171 4.29 7.59 -14.52
N GLU A 172 3.24 6.89 -14.10
CA GLU A 172 3.28 5.93 -12.98
C GLU A 172 4.32 4.82 -13.20
N LEU A 173 4.34 4.23 -14.42
CA LEU A 173 5.30 3.18 -14.76
C LEU A 173 6.74 3.70 -14.79
N GLN A 174 6.95 4.90 -15.35
CA GLN A 174 8.29 5.48 -15.46
C GLN A 174 8.81 5.99 -14.11
N ALA A 175 7.95 6.48 -13.22
CA ALA A 175 8.32 6.81 -11.84
C ALA A 175 8.84 5.55 -11.10
N ALA A 176 8.13 4.44 -11.23
CA ALA A 176 8.58 3.17 -10.68
C ALA A 176 9.89 2.66 -11.32
N CYS A 177 10.02 2.77 -12.66
CA CYS A 177 11.28 2.42 -13.33
C CYS A 177 12.46 3.25 -12.80
N LYS A 178 12.27 4.57 -12.66
CA LYS A 178 13.30 5.49 -12.16
C LYS A 178 13.76 5.11 -10.76
N ALA A 179 12.82 4.79 -9.87
CA ALA A 179 13.14 4.35 -8.52
C ALA A 179 13.94 3.04 -8.50
N LEU A 180 13.57 2.06 -9.34
CA LEU A 180 14.32 0.80 -9.44
C LEU A 180 15.72 0.99 -10.08
N GLU A 181 15.86 1.88 -11.07
CA GLU A 181 17.16 2.23 -11.64
C GLU A 181 18.07 2.85 -10.58
N GLN A 182 17.58 3.83 -9.82
CA GLN A 182 18.32 4.42 -8.71
C GLN A 182 18.69 3.39 -7.66
N ALA A 183 17.78 2.46 -7.32
CA ALA A 183 18.03 1.43 -6.33
C ALA A 183 19.17 0.48 -6.77
N ARG A 184 19.13 0.05 -8.04
CA ARG A 184 20.17 -0.78 -8.66
C ARG A 184 21.51 -0.06 -8.67
N ASP A 185 21.52 1.20 -9.07
CA ASP A 185 22.76 1.99 -9.18
C ASP A 185 23.40 2.26 -7.82
N MET A 186 22.59 2.26 -6.75
CA MET A 186 23.03 2.31 -5.34
C MET A 186 23.35 0.93 -4.75
N ASP A 187 23.35 -0.13 -5.56
CA ASP A 187 23.59 -1.54 -5.17
C ASP A 187 22.66 -2.08 -4.07
N PHE A 188 21.42 -1.58 -4.00
CA PHE A 188 20.41 -2.20 -3.15
C PHE A 188 19.95 -3.54 -3.73
N LYS A 189 19.72 -4.53 -2.86
CA LYS A 189 19.14 -5.82 -3.26
C LYS A 189 17.64 -5.92 -3.02
N LYS A 190 17.15 -5.31 -1.94
CA LYS A 190 15.75 -5.36 -1.52
C LYS A 190 15.16 -3.97 -1.43
N ILE A 191 13.97 -3.79 -2.00
CA ILE A 191 13.27 -2.52 -2.03
C ILE A 191 11.79 -2.70 -1.72
N VAL A 192 11.26 -1.83 -0.87
CA VAL A 192 9.82 -1.65 -0.67
C VAL A 192 9.40 -0.41 -1.45
N LEU A 193 8.60 -0.62 -2.50
CA LEU A 193 8.11 0.46 -3.37
C LEU A 193 6.64 0.71 -3.08
N TYR A 194 6.36 1.93 -2.62
CA TYR A 194 5.03 2.46 -2.42
C TYR A 194 4.54 3.26 -3.63
N THR A 195 3.33 2.95 -4.10
CA THR A 195 2.63 3.68 -5.17
C THR A 195 1.13 3.55 -4.98
N ASP A 196 0.35 4.52 -5.44
CA ASP A 196 -1.10 4.43 -5.50
C ASP A 196 -1.62 3.85 -6.84
N SER A 197 -0.73 3.62 -7.81
CA SER A 197 -1.06 3.02 -9.09
C SER A 197 -1.26 1.50 -8.99
N LYS A 198 -2.52 1.10 -8.76
CA LYS A 198 -2.94 -0.29 -8.93
C LYS A 198 -2.67 -0.82 -10.34
N PHE A 199 -2.67 0.04 -11.35
CA PHE A 199 -2.33 -0.34 -12.72
C PHE A 199 -0.89 -0.83 -12.83
N THR A 200 0.05 -0.09 -12.24
CA THR A 200 1.47 -0.49 -12.19
C THR A 200 1.62 -1.80 -11.42
N ILE A 201 1.05 -1.88 -10.20
CA ILE A 201 1.16 -3.06 -9.34
C ILE A 201 0.57 -4.31 -10.01
N ASN A 202 -0.66 -4.22 -10.54
CA ASN A 202 -1.30 -5.36 -11.18
C ASN A 202 -0.56 -5.77 -12.47
N GLY A 203 -0.08 -4.77 -13.22
CA GLY A 203 0.71 -4.98 -14.41
C GLY A 203 1.96 -5.81 -14.14
N ILE A 204 2.80 -5.36 -13.22
CA ILE A 204 4.09 -5.98 -12.95
C ILE A 204 3.98 -7.29 -12.15
N THR A 205 3.00 -7.42 -11.25
CA THR A 205 2.88 -8.62 -10.41
C THR A 205 2.09 -9.75 -11.07
N SER A 206 1.19 -9.42 -12.00
CA SER A 206 0.21 -10.34 -12.57
C SER A 206 0.18 -10.34 -14.10
N TRP A 207 -0.03 -9.20 -14.75
CA TRP A 207 -0.33 -9.17 -16.20
C TRP A 207 0.88 -9.49 -17.08
N VAL A 208 2.07 -8.97 -16.75
CA VAL A 208 3.30 -9.19 -17.53
C VAL A 208 3.64 -10.68 -17.68
N LYS A 209 3.30 -11.53 -16.70
CA LYS A 209 3.50 -12.99 -16.78
C LYS A 209 2.71 -13.58 -17.94
N LYS A 210 1.47 -13.15 -18.13
CA LYS A 210 0.61 -13.59 -19.24
C LYS A 210 1.02 -12.92 -20.56
N TRP A 211 1.38 -11.64 -20.53
CA TRP A 211 1.76 -10.93 -21.75
C TRP A 211 3.05 -11.46 -22.37
N LYS A 212 4.02 -11.87 -21.56
CA LYS A 212 5.25 -12.52 -22.06
C LYS A 212 4.96 -13.81 -22.82
N THR A 213 3.97 -14.61 -22.39
CA THR A 213 3.65 -15.89 -23.02
C THR A 213 2.71 -15.76 -24.22
N ASN A 214 1.95 -14.67 -24.33
CA ASN A 214 0.98 -14.48 -25.42
C ASN A 214 1.42 -13.46 -26.50
N GLY A 215 2.71 -13.08 -26.51
CA GLY A 215 3.26 -12.13 -27.48
C GLY A 215 2.80 -10.69 -27.27
N TRP A 216 2.52 -10.29 -26.02
CA TRP A 216 2.08 -8.94 -25.62
C TRP A 216 0.76 -8.50 -26.24
N LYS A 217 -0.22 -9.40 -26.23
CA LYS A 217 -1.58 -9.15 -26.72
C LYS A 217 -2.60 -9.07 -25.60
N LEU A 218 -3.57 -8.18 -25.75
CA LEU A 218 -4.76 -8.08 -24.91
C LEU A 218 -5.73 -9.23 -25.25
N ASN A 219 -6.63 -9.55 -24.31
CA ASN A 219 -7.67 -10.55 -24.56
C ASN A 219 -8.61 -10.16 -25.71
N THR A 220 -8.70 -8.85 -26.02
CA THR A 220 -9.46 -8.31 -27.15
C THR A 220 -8.71 -8.41 -28.49
N GLY A 221 -7.49 -8.96 -28.51
CA GLY A 221 -6.65 -9.10 -29.70
C GLY A 221 -5.75 -7.89 -30.00
N GLY A 222 -6.01 -6.73 -29.38
CA GLY A 222 -5.17 -5.54 -29.52
C GLY A 222 -3.81 -5.66 -28.84
N GLU A 223 -2.88 -4.77 -29.17
CA GLU A 223 -1.56 -4.72 -28.53
C GLU A 223 -1.61 -4.02 -27.17
N VAL A 224 -0.68 -4.40 -26.28
CA VAL A 224 -0.52 -3.72 -24.98
C VAL A 224 0.14 -2.35 -25.20
N VAL A 225 -0.62 -1.26 -25.04
CA VAL A 225 -0.17 0.13 -25.29
C VAL A 225 1.08 0.55 -24.51
N ASN A 226 1.25 0.02 -23.30
CA ASN A 226 2.39 0.28 -22.41
C ASN A 226 3.41 -0.87 -22.43
N LYS A 227 3.47 -1.65 -23.51
CA LYS A 227 4.39 -2.80 -23.62
C LYS A 227 5.82 -2.42 -23.27
N ASP A 228 6.38 -1.39 -23.90
CA ASP A 228 7.78 -1.01 -23.71
C ASP A 228 8.06 -0.55 -22.27
N ASP A 229 7.13 0.20 -21.68
CA ASP A 229 7.21 0.65 -20.27
C ASP A 229 7.22 -0.57 -19.32
N PHE A 230 6.33 -1.54 -19.54
CA PHE A 230 6.27 -2.76 -18.74
C PHE A 230 7.46 -3.70 -18.97
N GLN A 231 7.99 -3.78 -20.19
CA GLN A 231 9.20 -4.58 -20.48
C GLN A 231 10.42 -4.00 -19.76
N LYS A 232 10.54 -2.67 -19.69
CA LYS A 232 11.58 -2.00 -18.91
C LYS A 232 11.40 -2.31 -17.41
N LEU A 233 10.18 -2.14 -16.90
CA LEU A 233 9.89 -2.36 -15.48
C LEU A 233 10.10 -3.84 -15.06
N ASP A 234 9.66 -4.81 -15.88
CA ASP A 234 9.80 -6.25 -15.62
C ASP A 234 11.27 -6.69 -15.56
N ARG A 235 12.14 -6.08 -16.38
CA ARG A 235 13.58 -6.31 -16.32
C ARG A 235 14.18 -5.83 -14.99
N LEU A 236 13.93 -4.57 -14.64
CA LEU A 236 14.41 -3.97 -13.39
C LEU A 236 13.87 -4.71 -12.15
N ASN A 237 12.60 -5.12 -12.20
CA ASN A 237 11.98 -5.92 -11.16
C ASN A 237 12.60 -7.33 -11.03
N GLY A 238 13.25 -7.85 -12.08
CA GLY A 238 13.99 -9.11 -12.03
C GLY A 238 15.41 -8.98 -11.47
N GLU A 239 15.97 -7.77 -11.48
CA GLU A 239 17.30 -7.45 -10.95
C GLU A 239 17.29 -7.18 -9.43
N LEU A 240 16.11 -6.90 -8.87
CA LEU A 240 15.90 -6.50 -7.47
C LEU A 240 14.82 -7.37 -6.81
N GLU A 241 14.90 -7.57 -5.49
CA GLU A 241 13.81 -8.12 -4.71
C GLU A 241 12.84 -6.99 -4.34
N VAL A 242 11.84 -6.76 -5.20
CA VAL A 242 10.86 -5.66 -5.07
C VAL A 242 9.61 -6.13 -4.33
N VAL A 243 9.29 -5.45 -3.22
CA VAL A 243 8.03 -5.57 -2.50
C VAL A 243 7.14 -4.39 -2.89
N TRP A 244 6.09 -4.66 -3.66
CA TRP A 244 5.12 -3.67 -4.10
C TRP A 244 4.03 -3.46 -3.05
N LEU A 245 3.88 -2.23 -2.56
CA LEU A 245 2.84 -1.87 -1.60
C LEU A 245 1.95 -0.77 -2.16
N HIS A 246 0.66 -1.08 -2.25
CA HIS A 246 -0.35 -0.08 -2.62
C HIS A 246 -0.67 0.81 -1.42
N ILE A 247 -0.72 2.12 -1.65
CA ILE A 247 -1.28 3.09 -0.71
C ILE A 247 -2.36 3.91 -1.40
N ALA A 248 -3.30 4.45 -0.63
CA ALA A 248 -4.34 5.30 -1.20
C ALA A 248 -3.75 6.67 -1.54
N GLY A 249 -4.00 7.14 -2.78
CA GLY A 249 -3.70 8.50 -3.17
C GLY A 249 -4.47 9.52 -2.32
N HIS A 250 -3.83 10.66 -2.05
CA HIS A 250 -4.39 11.79 -1.27
C HIS A 250 -4.96 11.43 0.11
N ALA A 251 -4.36 10.43 0.77
CA ALA A 251 -4.86 9.91 2.05
C ALA A 251 -4.04 10.35 3.29
N GLY A 252 -3.20 11.38 3.20
CA GLY A 252 -2.41 11.86 4.34
C GLY A 252 -1.06 11.15 4.55
N PHE A 253 -0.66 10.27 3.63
CA PHE A 253 0.63 9.57 3.73
C PHE A 253 1.75 10.47 3.21
N LYS A 254 2.50 11.09 4.13
CA LYS A 254 3.56 12.07 3.81
C LYS A 254 4.48 11.65 2.65
N GLY A 255 4.96 10.40 2.62
CA GLY A 255 5.83 9.93 1.53
C GLY A 255 5.17 9.94 0.15
N ASN A 256 3.87 9.59 0.08
CA ASN A 256 3.09 9.66 -1.17
C ASN A 256 2.80 11.10 -1.57
N GLU A 257 2.50 11.96 -0.59
CA GLU A 257 2.22 13.38 -0.84
C GLU A 257 3.47 14.10 -1.37
N GLU A 258 4.66 13.74 -0.87
CA GLU A 258 5.92 14.23 -1.42
C GLU A 258 6.19 13.69 -2.83
N ALA A 259 5.90 12.42 -3.09
CA ALA A 259 6.03 11.87 -4.45
C ALA A 259 5.06 12.56 -5.43
N ASP A 260 3.80 12.81 -5.04
CA ASP A 260 2.81 13.57 -5.84
C ASP A 260 3.25 15.03 -6.04
N ARG A 261 3.79 15.68 -5.01
CA ARG A 261 4.36 17.03 -5.15
C ARG A 261 5.48 17.05 -6.19
N LEU A 262 6.43 16.11 -6.11
CA LEU A 262 7.54 15.99 -7.05
C LEU A 262 7.06 15.67 -8.47
N SER A 263 6.06 14.80 -8.63
CA SER A 263 5.52 14.47 -9.95
C SER A 263 4.87 15.68 -10.61
N ARG A 264 4.14 16.50 -9.85
CA ARG A 264 3.54 17.76 -10.31
C ARG A 264 4.59 18.81 -10.68
N GLU A 265 5.65 18.92 -9.89
CA GLU A 265 6.81 19.77 -10.21
C GLU A 265 7.45 19.34 -11.53
N GLY A 266 7.68 18.04 -11.72
CA GLY A 266 8.17 17.48 -12.97
C GLY A 266 7.27 17.79 -14.17
N ALA A 267 5.93 17.70 -14.00
CA ALA A 267 4.98 18.02 -15.07
C ALA A 267 4.99 19.52 -15.46
N ALA A 268 5.36 20.39 -14.53
CA ALA A 268 5.49 21.83 -14.77
C ALA A 268 6.78 22.19 -15.54
N MET A 269 7.80 21.33 -15.52
CA MET A 269 9.05 21.55 -16.25
C MET A 269 8.88 21.52 -17.78
N ALA A 270 9.77 22.22 -18.49
CA ALA A 270 9.85 22.14 -19.94
C ALA A 270 10.25 20.73 -20.41
N GLU A 271 9.88 20.37 -21.64
CA GLU A 271 10.43 19.15 -22.25
C GLU A 271 11.92 19.41 -22.54
N CYS A 272 12.76 18.46 -22.15
CA CYS A 272 14.18 18.44 -22.51
C CYS A 272 14.36 17.89 -23.92
#